data_AF-A0A965AKK2-F1
#
_entry.id   AF-A0A965AKK2-F1
#
_cell.length_a   1.000
_cell.length_b   1.000
_cell.length_c   1.000
_cell.angle_alpha   90.00
_cell.angle_beta   90.00
_cell.angle_gamma   90.00
#
_symmetry.space_group_name_H-M   'P 1'
#
loop_
_entity.id
_entity.type
_entity.pdbx_description
1 polymer ?
#
loop_
_entity_poly.entity_id
_entity_poly.type
_entity_poly.pdbx_seq_one_letter_code
_entity_poly.pdbx_strand_id
1 'polypeptide(L)'
;GKHEIVSITCLTPINENATELNHIFFTTIPIVKYIWWPLRHLGKQFIHQDLGVFNKLKRGLETKPTLMLLGEPDMQARWYHELKRQWDLSQQNKTVFVNPVKAQTLHWIT
;
A
#
# COMPACT_ATOMS: atom_id res chain seq x y z
N GLY A 1 11.33 18.75 4.99
CA GLY A 1 12.65 18.86 5.65
C GLY A 1 13.74 19.03 4.61
N LYS A 2 14.90 19.60 4.97
CA LYS A 2 16.02 19.89 4.04
C LYS A 2 16.49 18.68 3.22
N HIS A 3 16.23 17.48 3.73
CA HIS A 3 16.39 16.21 3.02
C HIS A 3 15.15 15.35 3.22
N GLU A 4 14.64 14.80 2.13
CA GLU A 4 13.43 13.99 2.09
C GLU A 4 13.69 12.75 1.26
N ILE A 5 13.04 11.68 1.67
CA ILE A 5 12.93 10.43 0.92
C ILE A 5 11.44 10.20 0.75
N VAL A 6 11.01 10.06 -0.49
CA VAL A 6 9.63 9.78 -0.86
C VAL A 6 9.63 8.46 -1.61
N SER A 7 8.84 7.53 -1.10
CA SER A 7 8.59 6.24 -1.74
C SER A 7 7.14 6.20 -2.17
N ILE A 8 6.90 5.96 -3.45
CA ILE A 8 5.57 5.88 -4.03
C ILE A 8 5.39 4.48 -4.60
N THR A 9 4.42 3.75 -4.08
CA THR A 9 4.00 2.45 -4.61
C THR A 9 2.67 2.59 -5.30
N CYS A 10 2.65 2.37 -6.61
CA CYS A 10 1.45 2.37 -7.42
C CYS A 10 1.13 0.92 -7.82
N LEU A 11 -0.13 0.53 -7.61
CA LEU A 11 -0.66 -0.77 -8.02
C LEU A 11 -1.68 -0.53 -9.13
N THR A 12 -1.33 -0.90 -10.37
CA THR A 12 -2.18 -0.70 -11.54
C THR A 12 -2.77 -2.04 -11.97
N PRO A 13 -4.10 -2.23 -11.90
CA PRO A 13 -4.70 -3.46 -12.42
C PRO A 13 -4.60 -3.48 -13.94
N ILE A 14 -3.90 -4.47 -14.51
CA ILE A 14 -3.87 -4.69 -15.97
C ILE A 14 -5.08 -5.53 -16.37
N ASN A 15 -5.39 -6.57 -15.59
CA ASN A 15 -6.56 -7.42 -15.75
C ASN A 15 -6.93 -8.06 -14.40
N GLU A 16 -7.93 -8.94 -14.40
CA GLU A 16 -8.44 -9.60 -13.18
C GLU A 16 -7.38 -10.42 -12.44
N ASN A 17 -6.35 -10.91 -13.14
CA ASN A 17 -5.35 -11.83 -12.59
C ASN A 17 -3.95 -11.21 -12.42
N ALA A 18 -3.70 -10.05 -13.05
CA ALA A 18 -2.41 -9.38 -13.12
C ALA A 18 -2.51 -7.92 -12.68
N THR A 19 -1.65 -7.56 -11.73
CA THR A 19 -1.47 -6.18 -11.25
C THR A 19 -0.02 -5.79 -11.46
N GLU A 20 0.21 -4.66 -12.10
CA GLU A 20 1.52 -4.07 -12.24
C GLU A 20 1.86 -3.29 -10.97
N LEU A 21 3.04 -3.56 -10.41
CA LEU A 21 3.58 -2.82 -9.28
C LEU A 21 4.66 -1.87 -9.78
N ASN A 22 4.39 -0.58 -9.70
CA ASN A 22 5.34 0.48 -10.00
C ASN A 22 5.82 1.11 -8.69
N HIS A 23 7.12 1.02 -8.42
CA HIS A 23 7.73 1.61 -7.23
C HIS A 23 8.69 2.73 -7.62
N ILE A 24 8.40 3.95 -7.19
CA ILE A 24 9.19 5.14 -7.48
C ILE A 24 9.84 5.61 -6.19
N PHE A 25 11.15 5.75 -6.23
CA PHE A 25 11.94 6.26 -5.12
C PHE A 25 12.53 7.62 -5.49
N PHE A 26 12.17 8.64 -4.72
CA PHE A 26 12.67 10.01 -4.86
C PHE A 26 13.41 10.41 -3.60
N THR A 27 14.56 11.07 -3.77
CA THR A 27 15.31 11.62 -2.63
C THR A 27 16.03 12.90 -3.00
N THR A 28 16.04 13.85 -2.05
CA THR A 28 16.77 15.12 -2.18
C THR A 28 18.17 15.07 -1.55
N ILE A 29 18.62 13.89 -1.12
CA ILE A 29 19.93 13.70 -0.50
C ILE A 29 21.04 13.66 -1.57
N PRO A 30 21.99 14.60 -1.58
CA PRO A 30 23.01 14.68 -2.63
C PRO A 30 24.00 13.50 -2.63
N ILE A 31 24.27 12.88 -1.46
CA ILE A 31 25.19 11.72 -1.39
C ILE A 31 24.65 10.52 -2.19
N VAL A 32 23.31 10.41 -2.34
CA VAL A 32 22.67 9.29 -3.05
C VAL A 32 23.10 9.22 -4.52
N LYS A 33 23.44 10.36 -5.14
CA LYS A 33 23.96 10.40 -6.51
C LYS A 33 25.28 9.62 -6.65
N TYR A 34 26.13 9.64 -5.62
CA TYR A 34 27.44 8.97 -5.64
C TYR A 34 27.33 7.46 -5.37
N ILE A 35 26.35 7.05 -4.57
CA ILE A 35 26.07 5.64 -4.25
C ILE A 35 24.89 5.06 -5.04
N TRP A 36 24.49 5.71 -6.15
CA TRP A 36 23.31 5.32 -6.92
C TRP A 36 23.43 3.90 -7.48
N TRP A 37 24.63 3.50 -7.90
CA TRP A 37 24.85 2.18 -8.51
C TRP A 37 24.58 1.04 -7.54
N PRO A 38 25.20 0.96 -6.34
CA PRO A 38 24.87 -0.07 -5.36
C PRO A 38 23.40 0.03 -4.89
N LEU A 39 22.86 1.24 -4.70
CA LEU A 39 21.45 1.43 -4.33
C LEU A 39 20.49 0.86 -5.39
N ARG A 40 20.79 1.02 -6.68
CA ARG A 40 19.98 0.45 -7.76
C ARG A 40 19.97 -1.08 -7.73
N HIS A 41 21.10 -1.71 -7.42
CA HIS A 41 21.17 -3.16 -7.28
C HIS A 41 20.40 -3.66 -6.06
N LEU A 42 20.55 -2.99 -4.91
CA LEU A 42 19.81 -3.32 -3.70
C LEU A 42 18.30 -3.09 -3.87
N GLY A 43 17.90 -1.98 -4.50
CA GLY A 43 16.50 -1.67 -4.79
C GLY A 43 15.84 -2.73 -5.67
N LYS A 44 16.53 -3.24 -6.69
CA LYS A 44 16.02 -4.37 -7.48
C LYS A 44 15.79 -5.62 -6.64
N GLN A 45 16.71 -5.96 -5.73
CA GLN A 45 16.57 -7.12 -4.86
C GLN A 45 15.43 -6.92 -3.86
N PHE A 46 15.32 -5.73 -3.26
CA PHE A 46 14.27 -5.38 -2.32
C PHE A 46 12.88 -5.47 -2.96
N ILE A 47 12.70 -4.92 -4.17
CA ILE A 47 11.44 -5.03 -4.92
C ILE A 47 11.10 -6.49 -5.24
N HIS A 48 12.09 -7.33 -5.59
CA HIS A 48 11.83 -8.76 -5.81
C HIS A 48 11.40 -9.48 -4.52
N GLN A 49 11.96 -9.11 -3.37
CA GLN A 49 11.55 -9.65 -2.08
C GLN A 49 10.11 -9.25 -1.74
N ASP A 50 9.76 -7.97 -1.90
CA ASP A 50 8.41 -7.47 -1.69
C ASP A 50 7.41 -8.17 -2.62
N LEU A 51 7.74 -8.35 -3.90
CA LEU A 51 6.92 -9.13 -4.84
C LEU A 51 6.73 -10.59 -4.36
N GLY A 52 7.76 -11.19 -3.79
CA GLY A 52 7.68 -12.53 -3.18
C GLY A 52 6.72 -12.57 -1.98
N VAL A 53 6.72 -11.53 -1.13
CA VAL A 53 5.78 -11.39 -0.02
C VAL A 53 4.35 -11.19 -0.53
N PHE A 54 4.15 -10.33 -1.53
CA PHE A 54 2.83 -10.12 -2.14
C PHE A 54 2.25 -11.38 -2.76
N ASN A 55 3.06 -12.18 -3.45
CA ASN A 55 2.60 -13.46 -4.01
C ASN A 55 2.16 -14.44 -2.92
N LYS A 56 2.87 -14.48 -1.78
CA LYS A 56 2.46 -15.30 -0.62
C LYS A 56 1.17 -14.78 0.00
N LEU A 57 1.01 -13.47 0.13
CA LEU A 57 -0.23 -12.86 0.61
C LEU A 57 -1.41 -13.15 -0.32
N LYS A 58 -1.23 -13.03 -1.64
CA LYS A 58 -2.24 -13.38 -2.65
C LYS A 58 -2.68 -14.84 -2.50
N ARG A 59 -1.73 -15.77 -2.40
CA ARG A 59 -2.01 -17.19 -2.16
C ARG A 59 -2.69 -17.45 -0.83
N GLY A 60 -2.35 -16.67 0.20
CA GLY A 60 -3.02 -16.70 1.50
C GLY A 60 -4.45 -16.17 1.45
N LEU A 61 -4.76 -15.23 0.55
CA LEU A 61 -6.11 -14.70 0.35
C LEU A 61 -7.02 -15.62 -0.47
N GLU A 62 -6.45 -16.53 -1.28
CA GLU A 62 -7.22 -17.54 -2.03
C GLU A 62 -8.02 -18.46 -1.09
N THR A 63 -7.54 -18.71 0.13
CA THR A 63 -8.25 -19.51 1.14
C THR A 63 -9.33 -18.70 1.90
N LYS A 64 -9.56 -17.43 1.51
CA LYS A 64 -10.50 -16.49 2.16
C LYS A 64 -10.41 -16.52 3.70
N PRO A 65 -9.21 -16.39 4.30
CA PRO A 65 -9.11 -16.31 5.74
C PRO A 65 -9.91 -15.09 6.20
N THR A 66 -10.64 -15.23 7.31
CA THR A 66 -11.20 -14.06 7.98
C THR A 66 -10.02 -13.19 8.39
N LEU A 67 -9.87 -12.01 7.75
CA LEU A 67 -8.84 -11.03 8.10
C LEU A 67 -9.08 -10.60 9.55
N MET A 68 -8.40 -11.26 10.50
CA MET A 68 -8.34 -10.83 11.88
C MET A 68 -7.44 -9.60 11.93
N LEU A 69 -8.04 -8.45 11.66
CA LEU A 69 -7.42 -7.14 11.84
C LEU A 69 -7.38 -6.87 13.35
N LEU A 70 -6.21 -7.05 13.96
CA LEU A 70 -5.98 -7.03 15.39
C LEU A 70 -5.60 -5.60 15.83
N GLY A 71 -6.57 -4.90 16.42
CA GLY A 71 -6.34 -3.64 17.14
C GLY A 71 -6.09 -2.40 16.27
N GLU A 72 -5.51 -1.39 16.91
CA GLU A 72 -5.21 -0.05 16.35
C GLU A 72 -4.25 -0.04 15.15
N PRO A 73 -3.21 -0.91 15.05
CA PRO A 73 -2.27 -0.88 13.91
C PRO A 73 -2.94 -1.17 12.56
N ASP A 74 -3.99 -1.99 12.59
CA ASP A 74 -4.74 -2.41 11.39
C ASP A 74 -5.89 -1.45 11.03
N MET A 75 -6.06 -0.35 11.77
CA MET A 75 -7.14 0.61 11.53
C MET A 75 -7.07 1.25 10.14
N GLN A 76 -5.86 1.46 9.62
CA GLN A 76 -5.66 1.99 8.27
C GLN A 76 -6.20 1.01 7.20
N ALA A 77 -5.95 -0.29 7.35
CA ALA A 77 -6.48 -1.31 6.45
C ALA A 77 -8.01 -1.41 6.55
N ARG A 78 -8.57 -1.33 7.76
CA ARG A 78 -10.03 -1.28 7.97
C ARG A 78 -10.66 -0.09 7.26
N TRP A 79 -10.08 1.11 7.39
CA TRP A 79 -10.58 2.30 6.71
C TRP A 79 -10.53 2.16 5.19
N TYR A 80 -9.44 1.61 4.65
CA TYR A 80 -9.32 1.36 3.21
C TYR A 80 -10.44 0.45 2.70
N HIS A 81 -10.70 -0.67 3.38
CA HIS A 81 -11.76 -1.60 2.99
C HIS A 81 -13.16 -0.99 3.11
N GLU A 82 -13.42 -0.25 4.19
CA GLU A 82 -14.72 0.40 4.40
C GLU A 82 -14.96 1.53 3.38
N LEU A 83 -13.93 2.32 3.05
CA LEU A 83 -13.99 3.33 1.99
C LEU A 83 -14.34 2.70 0.64
N LYS A 84 -13.67 1.61 0.27
CA LYS A 84 -13.95 0.90 -0.99
C LYS A 84 -15.37 0.35 -1.02
N ARG A 85 -15.84 -0.24 0.09
CA ARG A 85 -17.21 -0.75 0.21
C ARG A 85 -18.26 0.36 0.06
N GLN A 86 -18.07 1.50 0.72
CA GLN A 86 -18.99 2.64 0.62
C GLN A 86 -18.98 3.26 -0.78
N TRP A 87 -17.81 3.33 -1.42
CA TRP A 87 -17.69 3.77 -2.79
C TRP A 87 -18.51 2.89 -3.73
N ASP A 88 -18.31 1.57 -3.67
CA ASP A 88 -19.04 0.61 -4.50
C ASP A 88 -20.57 0.70 -4.28
N LEU A 89 -21.02 0.85 -3.03
CA LEU A 89 -22.43 1.06 -2.71
C LEU A 89 -22.97 2.39 -3.27
N SER A 90 -22.20 3.47 -3.18
CA SER A 90 -22.61 4.77 -3.72
C SER A 90 -22.78 4.72 -5.24
N GLN A 91 -21.88 4.02 -5.92
CA GLN A 91 -21.92 3.81 -7.37
C GLN A 91 -23.11 2.93 -7.78
N GLN A 92 -23.39 1.85 -7.05
CA GLN A 92 -24.54 0.97 -7.30
C GLN A 92 -25.88 1.69 -7.09
N ASN A 93 -26.00 2.45 -5.99
CA ASN A 93 -27.24 3.13 -5.62
C ASN A 93 -27.40 4.51 -6.26
N LYS A 94 -26.39 5.00 -7.01
CA LYS A 94 -26.32 6.37 -7.57
C LYS A 94 -26.55 7.44 -6.50
N THR A 95 -26.00 7.21 -5.31
CA THR A 95 -26.10 8.13 -4.17
C THR A 95 -24.79 8.87 -3.99
N VAL A 96 -24.83 10.03 -3.31
CA VAL A 96 -23.61 10.79 -3.01
C VAL A 96 -22.74 9.96 -2.06
N PHE A 97 -21.45 9.84 -2.38
CA PHE A 97 -20.48 9.19 -1.51
C PHE A 97 -20.36 9.93 -0.17
N VAL A 98 -20.52 9.20 0.93
CA VAL A 98 -20.34 9.73 2.29
C VAL A 98 -19.09 9.09 2.88
N ASN A 99 -18.11 9.90 3.28
CA ASN A 99 -16.88 9.41 3.90
C ASN A 99 -17.18 8.72 5.25
N PRO A 100 -16.96 7.41 5.40
CA PRO A 100 -17.20 6.68 6.65
C PRO A 100 -16.12 6.92 7.71
N VAL A 101 -14.94 7.44 7.33
CA VAL A 101 -13.80 7.61 8.23
C VAL A 101 -13.93 8.91 9.02
N LYS A 102 -13.97 8.80 10.34
CA LYS A 102 -13.98 9.94 11.28
C LYS A 102 -12.56 10.25 11.75
N ALA A 103 -12.28 11.54 11.96
CA ALA A 103 -11.01 11.98 12.53
C ALA A 103 -10.81 11.37 13.93
N GLN A 104 -9.68 10.69 14.13
CA GLN A 104 -9.31 10.07 15.40
C GLN A 104 -7.79 10.00 15.54
N THR A 105 -7.30 9.98 16.78
CA THR A 105 -5.87 9.83 17.07
C THR A 105 -5.60 8.37 17.44
N LEU A 106 -4.85 7.67 16.57
CA LEU A 106 -4.45 6.30 16.80
C LEU A 106 -3.21 6.25 17.70
N HIS A 107 -3.21 5.34 18.66
CA HIS A 107 -2.07 5.14 19.56
C HIS A 107 -1.40 3.80 19.23
N TRP A 108 -0.19 3.88 18.71
CA TRP A 108 0.59 2.72 18.32
C TRP A 108 1.42 2.28 19.53
N ILE A 109 1.16 1.07 20.02
CA ILE A 109 2.05 0.43 20.99
C ILE A 109 3.09 -0.34 20.17
N THR A 110 4.31 0.20 20.11
CA THR A 110 5.50 -0.52 19.62
C THR A 110 5.97 -1.56 20.61
#